data_AF-A0A2N9N7L8-F1
#
_entry.id   AF-A0A2N9N7L8-F1
#
_cell.length_a   1.000
_cell.length_b   1.000
_cell.length_c   1.000
_cell.angle_alpha   90.00
_cell.angle_beta   90.00
_cell.angle_gamma   90.00
#
_symmetry.space_group_name_H-M   'P 1'
#
loop_
_entity.id
_entity.type
_entity.pdbx_description
1 polymer ?
#
loop_
_entity_poly.entity_id
_entity_poly.type
_entity_poly.pdbx_seq_one_letter_code
_entity_poly.pdbx_strand_id
1 'polypeptide(L)' 'MSHTLTIRLTEPVMNWLKQESERTGIPIGRIIREHIERAMEAPGSQPFLRHAGKFNGPPNLSSRKGFSRT' A
#
# COMPACT_ATOMS: atom_id res chain seq x y z
N MET A 1 1.89 -1.25 -26.05
CA MET A 1 0.50 -1.11 -26.52
C MET A 1 -0.37 -0.67 -25.35
N SER A 2 -1.19 0.36 -25.50
CA SER A 2 -2.11 0.83 -24.45
C SER A 2 -3.49 0.24 -24.63
N HIS A 3 -4.10 -0.26 -23.55
CA HIS A 3 -5.49 -0.71 -23.52
C HIS A 3 -6.35 0.30 -22.75
N THR A 4 -7.57 0.55 -23.21
CA THR A 4 -8.52 1.45 -22.53
C THR A 4 -9.53 0.62 -21.74
N LEU A 5 -9.65 0.92 -20.45
CA LEU A 5 -10.64 0.34 -19.56
C LEU A 5 -11.71 1.39 -19.22
N THR A 6 -12.97 1.10 -19.52
CA THR A 6 -14.11 1.95 -19.14
C THR A 6 -14.82 1.32 -17.94
N ILE A 7 -14.81 2.01 -16.80
CA ILE A 7 -15.45 1.55 -15.56
C ILE A 7 -16.45 2.60 -15.06
N ARG A 8 -17.50 2.13 -14.38
CA ARG A 8 -18.40 3.01 -13.62
C ARG A 8 -17.86 3.14 -12.20
N LEU A 9 -17.66 4.38 -11.76
CA LEU A 9 -17.25 4.71 -10.40
C LEU A 9 -18.41 5.33 -9.65
N THR A 10 -18.45 5.14 -8.34
CA THR A 10 -19.43 5.82 -7.49
C THR A 10 -19.11 7.31 -7.40
N GLU A 11 -20.14 8.11 -7.17
CA GLU A 11 -20.00 9.57 -7.06
C GLU A 11 -18.97 10.01 -5.99
N PRO A 12 -18.90 9.40 -4.79
CA PRO A 12 -17.88 9.75 -3.80
C PRO A 12 -16.45 9.55 -4.33
N VAL A 13 -16.20 8.46 -5.07
CA VAL A 13 -14.89 8.18 -5.64
C VAL A 13 -14.53 9.20 -6.72
N MET A 14 -15.49 9.56 -7.57
CA MET A 14 -15.28 10.60 -8.60
C MET A 14 -14.99 11.96 -7.99
N ASN A 15 -15.69 12.33 -6.92
CA ASN A 15 -15.46 13.60 -6.22
C ASN A 15 -14.08 13.64 -5.59
N TRP A 16 -13.66 12.55 -4.94
CA TRP A 16 -12.32 12.44 -4.38
C TRP A 16 -11.22 12.55 -5.46
N LEU A 17 -11.37 11.85 -6.59
CA LEU A 17 -10.41 11.91 -7.70
C LEU A 17 -10.26 13.32 -8.29
N LYS A 18 -11.36 14.08 -8.41
CA LYS A 18 -11.32 15.46 -8.89
C LYS A 18 -10.56 16.37 -7.92
N GLN A 19 -10.89 16.30 -6.62
CA GLN A 19 -10.21 17.09 -5.60
C GLN A 19 -8.70 16.78 -5.55
N GLU A 20 -8.35 15.50 -5.64
CA GLU A 20 -6.94 15.10 -5.63
C GLU A 20 -6.21 15.56 -6.90
N SER A 21 -6.87 15.54 -8.05
CA SER A 21 -6.33 16.07 -9.31
C SER A 21 -6.08 17.58 -9.22
N GLU A 22 -7.01 18.34 -8.68
CA GLU A 22 -6.86 19.80 -8.47
C GLU A 22 -5.74 20.11 -7.49
N ARG A 23 -5.68 19.36 -6.38
CA ARG A 23 -4.67 19.55 -5.32
C ARG A 23 -3.25 19.24 -5.79
N THR A 24 -3.09 18.21 -6.63
CA THR A 24 -1.77 17.72 -7.07
C THR A 24 -1.36 18.23 -8.44
N GLY A 25 -2.31 18.73 -9.25
CA GLY A 25 -2.10 19.04 -10.67
C GLY A 25 -1.93 17.80 -11.55
N ILE A 26 -2.14 16.59 -11.03
CA ILE A 26 -1.97 15.33 -11.76
C ILE A 26 -3.31 14.93 -12.40
N PRO A 27 -3.35 14.54 -13.69
CA PRO A 27 -4.59 14.06 -14.32
C PRO A 27 -5.14 12.80 -13.64
N ILE A 28 -6.47 12.73 -13.49
CA ILE A 28 -7.19 11.60 -12.88
C ILE A 28 -6.75 10.24 -13.45
N GLY A 29 -6.62 10.12 -14.77
CA GLY A 29 -6.20 8.87 -15.41
C GLY A 29 -4.78 8.42 -15.01
N ARG A 30 -3.89 9.37 -14.70
CA ARG A 30 -2.55 9.08 -14.19
C ARG A 30 -2.60 8.66 -12.72
N ILE A 31 -3.41 9.34 -11.89
CA ILE A 31 -3.64 8.97 -10.48
C ILE A 31 -4.12 7.50 -10.39
N ILE A 32 -5.14 7.14 -11.18
CA ILE A 32 -5.70 5.78 -11.19
C ILE A 32 -4.64 4.77 -11.65
N ARG A 33 -3.90 5.08 -12.72
CA ARG A 33 -2.85 4.18 -13.25
C ARG A 33 -1.77 3.92 -12.21
N GLU A 34 -1.21 4.97 -11.62
CA GLU A 34 -0.17 4.84 -10.60
C GLU A 34 -0.68 4.07 -9.37
N HIS A 35 -1.95 4.24 -9.00
CA HIS A 35 -2.54 3.49 -7.90
C HIS A 35 -2.67 2.00 -8.22
N ILE A 36 -3.08 1.64 -9.45
CA ILE A 36 -3.16 0.26 -9.91
C ILE A 36 -1.76 -0.36 -9.99
N GLU A 37 -0.78 0.35 -10.55
CA GLU A 37 0.62 -0.10 -10.63
C GLU A 37 1.19 -0.36 -9.22
N ARG A 38 0.97 0.56 -8.27
CA ARG A 38 1.36 0.36 -6.87
C ARG A 38 0.63 -0.81 -6.22
N ALA A 39 -0.64 -1.03 -6.53
CA ALA A 39 -1.39 -2.16 -6.00
C ALA A 39 -0.91 -3.51 -6.58
N MET A 40 -0.42 -3.52 -7.83
CA MET A 40 0.22 -4.69 -8.44
C MET A 40 1.59 -4.98 -7.82
N GLU A 41 2.36 -3.94 -7.51
CA GLU A 41 3.68 -4.05 -6.86
C GLU A 41 3.58 -4.30 -5.36
N ALA A 42 2.47 -3.94 -4.74
CA ALA A 42 2.23 -4.16 -3.32
C ALA A 42 2.30 -5.67 -3.05
N PRO A 43 3.32 -6.13 -2.30
CA PRO A 43 3.45 -7.54 -2.01
C PRO A 43 2.26 -7.94 -1.15
N GLY A 44 1.43 -8.86 -1.66
CA GLY A 44 0.26 -9.37 -0.95
C GLY A 44 0.59 -10.01 0.41
N SER A 45 1.87 -10.32 0.65
CA SER A 45 2.41 -10.64 1.96
C SER A 45 3.26 -9.48 2.48
N GLN A 46 2.94 -9.03 3.69
CA GLN A 46 3.78 -8.15 4.49
C GLN A 46 5.26 -8.57 4.37
N PRO A 47 6.13 -7.81 3.67
CA PRO A 47 7.49 -8.26 3.35
C PRO A 47 8.31 -8.55 4.60
N PHE A 48 7.96 -7.92 5.72
CA PHE A 48 8.61 -8.17 7.00
C PHE A 48 8.33 -9.58 7.56
N LEU A 49 7.23 -10.23 7.17
CA LEU A 49 6.91 -11.60 7.59
C LEU A 49 7.92 -12.62 7.08
N ARG A 50 8.67 -12.34 6.00
CA ARG A 50 9.79 -13.19 5.57
C ARG A 50 10.92 -13.29 6.61
N HIS A 51 10.90 -12.41 7.62
CA HIS A 51 11.84 -12.41 8.74
C HIS A 51 11.25 -13.04 10.00
N ALA A 52 9.93 -13.31 10.02
CA ALA A 52 9.29 -14.01 11.13
C ALA A 52 9.82 -15.46 11.19
N GLY A 53 10.30 -15.89 12.36
CA GLY A 53 10.85 -17.23 12.57
C GLY A 53 12.25 -17.49 11.99
N LYS A 54 12.88 -16.52 11.30
CA LYS A 54 14.28 -16.66 10.85
C LYS A 54 15.29 -16.66 11.99
N PHE A 55 14.94 -16.03 13.11
CA PHE A 55 15.75 -16.03 14.33
C PHE A 55 15.17 -17.06 15.29
N ASN A 56 16.02 -17.98 15.74
CA ASN A 56 15.68 -18.96 16.76
C ASN A 56 16.58 -18.70 17.98
N GLY A 57 15.99 -18.55 19.15
CA GLY A 57 16.74 -18.30 20.37
C GLY A 57 15.82 -18.01 21.57
N PRO A 58 16.42 -17.68 22.73
CA PRO A 58 15.68 -17.53 23.98
C PRO A 58 14.51 -16.54 23.89
N PRO A 59 13.37 -16.79 24.57
CA PRO A 59 12.19 -15.91 24.53
C PRO A 59 12.43 -14.46 24.95
N ASN A 60 13.57 -14.17 25.59
CA ASN A 60 13.97 -12.87 26.12
C ASN A 60 15.10 -12.19 25.31
N LEU A 61 15.31 -12.56 24.05
CA LEU A 61 16.33 -11.92 23.20
C LEU A 61 16.11 -10.42 22.95
N SER A 62 14.87 -9.95 23.06
CA SER A 62 14.57 -8.52 22.87
C SER A 62 14.83 -7.73 24.15
N SER A 63 15.83 -6.84 24.12
CA SER A 63 16.14 -5.90 25.20
C SER A 63 15.28 -4.63 25.20
N ARG A 64 14.35 -4.51 24.23
CA ARG A 64 13.43 -3.36 24.15
C ARG A 64 12.42 -3.43 25.29
N LYS A 65 12.23 -2.34 26.02
CA LYS A 65 11.39 -2.23 27.25
C LYS A 65 9.99 -2.87 27.17
N GLY A 66 9.35 -2.91 26.00
CA GLY A 66 8.02 -3.51 25.81
C GLY A 66 8.00 -5.00 25.43
N PHE A 67 9.16 -5.60 25.19
CA PHE A 67 9.33 -7.02 24.85
C PHE A 67 10.21 -7.76 25.87
N SER A 68 10.97 -7.02 26.69
CA SER A 68 11.67 -7.57 27.85
C SER A 68 10.63 -8.08 28.85
N ARG A 69 10.64 -9.40 29.10
CA ARG A 69 9.92 -10.00 30.22
C ARG A 69 10.81 -9.91 31.46
N THR A 70 10.92 -8.70 32.00
CA THR A 70 11.39 -8.44 33.36
C THR A 70 10.21 -8.00 34.18
#